data_AF-A0A821BL61-F1
#
_entry.id   AF-A0A821BL61-F1
#
_cell.length_a   1.000
_cell.length_b   1.000
_cell.length_c   1.000
_cell.angle_alpha   90.00
_cell.angle_beta   90.00
_cell.angle_gamma   90.00
#
_symmetry.space_group_name_H-M   'P 1'
#
loop_
_entity.id
_entity.type
_entity.pdbx_description
1 polymer ?
#
loop_
_entity_poly.entity_id
_entity_poly.type
_entity_poly.pdbx_seq_one_letter_code
_entity_poly.pdbx_strand_id
1 'polypeptide(L)'
;MRLVYNITSVISTETRAFNNKNRAGLNLFTPTVNIFRDPQWGRGQETPGEAPFLTSEYVYALVQGLQRGEDEHYLKITADCKAYNAYDLENWIGTDRFHFDAKISDQDLVE
;
A
#
# COMPACT_ATOMS: atom_id res chain seq x y z
N MET A 1 -11.21 -11.35 -0.77
CA MET A 1 -10.02 -11.61 -1.63
C MET A 1 -8.99 -12.53 -0.93
N ARG A 2 -9.08 -13.87 -1.05
CA ARG A 2 -8.38 -14.84 -0.17
C ARG A 2 -6.86 -14.95 -0.40
N LEU A 3 -6.42 -14.89 -1.66
CA LEU A 3 -5.00 -15.09 -2.00
C LEU A 3 -4.10 -14.02 -1.34
N VAL A 4 -4.48 -12.75 -1.46
CA VAL A 4 -3.73 -11.60 -0.92
C VAL A 4 -3.63 -11.66 0.60
N TYR A 5 -4.74 -11.98 1.28
CA TYR A 5 -4.74 -12.19 2.73
C TYR A 5 -3.74 -13.27 3.16
N ASN A 6 -3.73 -14.41 2.46
CA ASN A 6 -2.83 -15.51 2.79
C ASN A 6 -1.35 -15.13 2.59
N ILE A 7 -1.03 -14.47 1.48
CA ILE A 7 0.34 -13.99 1.19
C ILE A 7 0.81 -13.05 2.30
N THR A 8 -0.03 -12.10 2.68
CA THR A 8 0.32 -11.05 3.63
C THR A 8 0.36 -11.55 5.09
N SER A 9 -0.43 -12.58 5.41
CA SER A 9 -0.29 -13.35 6.65
C SER A 9 1.06 -14.07 6.76
N VAL A 10 1.61 -14.55 5.64
CA VAL A 10 2.97 -15.12 5.62
C VAL A 10 4.01 -14.01 5.81
N ILE A 11 3.90 -12.91 5.07
CA ILE A 11 4.81 -11.75 5.22
C ILE A 11 4.86 -11.25 6.67
N SER A 12 3.70 -11.13 7.35
CA SER A 12 3.68 -10.72 8.76
C SER A 12 4.35 -11.74 9.68
N THR A 13 4.21 -13.03 9.40
CA THR A 13 4.89 -14.09 10.16
C THR A 13 6.41 -14.02 9.99
N GLU A 14 6.88 -13.86 8.76
CA GLU A 14 8.31 -13.71 8.46
C GLU A 14 8.87 -12.45 9.12
N THR A 15 8.14 -11.34 9.04
CA THR A 15 8.52 -10.08 9.72
C THR A 15 8.68 -10.28 11.22
N ARG A 16 7.75 -11.01 11.88
CA ARG A 16 7.90 -11.38 13.29
C ARG A 16 9.12 -12.24 13.56
N ALA A 17 9.41 -13.22 12.70
CA ALA A 17 10.59 -14.06 12.84
C ALA A 17 11.89 -13.23 12.77
N PHE A 18 11.97 -12.28 11.84
CA PHE A 18 13.11 -11.35 11.73
C PHE A 18 13.19 -10.40 12.94
N ASN A 19 12.06 -9.85 13.38
CA ASN A 19 12.01 -8.96 14.54
C ASN A 19 12.44 -9.66 15.83
N ASN A 20 12.01 -10.91 16.06
CA ASN A 20 12.44 -11.73 17.21
C ASN A 20 13.96 -12.00 17.22
N LYS A 21 14.65 -11.76 16.10
CA LYS A 21 16.12 -11.83 15.97
C LYS A 21 16.77 -10.44 15.83
N ASN A 22 16.05 -9.37 16.14
CA ASN A 22 16.48 -7.97 16.04
C ASN A 22 16.99 -7.59 14.64
N ARG A 23 16.40 -8.16 13.59
CA ARG A 23 16.77 -7.88 12.18
C ARG A 23 15.80 -6.98 11.44
N ALA A 24 14.64 -6.69 12.01
CA ALA A 24 13.60 -5.84 11.41
C ALA A 24 12.76 -5.17 12.50
N GLY A 25 12.13 -4.05 12.15
CA GLY A 25 11.04 -3.46 12.94
C GLY A 25 9.71 -4.21 12.76
N LEU A 26 8.64 -3.66 13.32
CA LEU A 26 7.27 -4.18 13.20
C LEU A 26 6.33 -3.25 12.41
N ASN A 27 6.88 -2.22 11.77
CA ASN A 27 6.15 -1.27 10.94
C ASN A 27 6.65 -1.42 9.49
N LEU A 28 5.74 -1.69 8.57
CA LEU A 28 6.05 -1.87 7.16
C LEU A 28 5.33 -0.81 6.34
N PHE A 29 6.12 -0.05 5.57
CA PHE A 29 5.62 0.93 4.59
C PHE A 29 4.97 0.24 3.39
N THR A 30 3.79 -0.34 3.61
CA THR A 30 2.98 -1.12 2.68
C THR A 30 1.53 -1.12 3.19
N PRO A 31 0.52 -1.11 2.32
CA PRO A 31 0.57 -1.20 0.85
C PRO A 31 0.73 0.14 0.10
N THR A 32 1.16 0.06 -1.15
CA THR A 32 0.96 1.15 -2.13
C THR A 32 -0.50 1.11 -2.58
N VAL A 33 -1.29 2.09 -2.15
CA VAL A 33 -2.75 2.21 -2.35
C VAL A 33 -3.14 3.14 -3.50
N ASN A 34 -2.16 3.76 -4.14
CA ASN A 34 -2.40 4.63 -5.28
C ASN A 34 -3.01 3.86 -6.46
N ILE A 35 -3.73 4.59 -7.31
CA ILE A 35 -4.33 4.06 -8.52
C ILE A 35 -3.33 4.21 -9.67
N PHE A 36 -3.16 3.16 -10.48
CA PHE A 36 -2.30 3.20 -11.68
C PHE A 36 -2.98 3.96 -12.82
N ARG A 37 -3.20 5.27 -12.63
CA ARG A 37 -3.96 6.12 -13.55
C ARG A 37 -3.25 6.36 -14.88
N ASP A 38 -1.96 6.71 -14.84
CA ASP A 38 -1.15 6.92 -16.04
C ASP A 38 -0.24 5.70 -16.27
N PRO A 39 -0.35 4.99 -17.41
CA PRO A 39 0.44 3.78 -17.68
C PRO A 39 1.96 4.03 -17.74
N GLN A 40 2.40 5.29 -17.83
CA GLN A 40 3.81 5.66 -17.83
C GLN A 40 4.40 5.74 -16.41
N TRP A 41 3.56 5.67 -15.37
CA TRP A 41 4.05 5.77 -13.99
C TRP A 41 4.98 4.60 -13.64
N GLY A 42 6.25 4.90 -13.40
CA GLY A 42 7.30 3.89 -13.13
C GLY A 42 7.09 3.03 -11.88
N ARG A 43 6.14 3.38 -11.00
CA ARG A 43 5.78 2.59 -9.81
C ARG A 43 4.39 1.98 -9.87
N GLY A 44 3.69 2.09 -11.00
CA GLY A 44 2.38 1.46 -11.19
C GLY A 44 2.38 -0.05 -10.96
N GLN A 45 3.51 -0.71 -11.21
CA GLN A 45 3.73 -2.14 -10.92
C GLN A 45 3.60 -2.52 -9.43
N GLU A 46 3.67 -1.55 -8.51
CA GLU A 46 3.49 -1.78 -7.07
C GLU A 46 2.02 -1.79 -6.65
N THR A 47 1.12 -1.34 -7.53
CA THR A 47 -0.30 -1.18 -7.25
C THR A 47 -1.11 -2.39 -7.77
N PRO A 48 -2.33 -2.61 -7.27
CA PRO A 48 -3.22 -3.62 -7.82
C PRO A 48 -3.93 -3.19 -9.12
N GLY A 49 -3.57 -2.04 -9.71
CA GLY A 49 -4.07 -1.57 -11.00
C GLY A 49 -4.75 -0.20 -10.97
N GLU A 50 -5.55 0.07 -12.00
CA GLU A 50 -6.20 1.38 -12.22
C GLU A 50 -7.61 1.50 -11.61
N ALA A 51 -8.17 0.42 -11.05
CA ALA A 51 -9.54 0.41 -10.55
C ALA A 51 -9.60 0.70 -9.03
N PRO A 52 -10.25 1.78 -8.56
CA PRO A 52 -10.35 2.10 -7.13
C PRO A 52 -11.04 1.03 -6.29
N PHE A 53 -12.10 0.41 -6.81
CA PHE A 53 -12.81 -0.66 -6.11
C PHE A 53 -11.92 -1.89 -5.89
N LEU A 54 -11.24 -2.36 -6.95
CA LEU A 54 -10.30 -3.48 -6.83
C LEU A 54 -9.15 -3.14 -5.88
N THR A 55 -8.64 -1.92 -5.95
CA THR A 55 -7.58 -1.43 -5.06
C THR A 55 -8.03 -1.38 -3.61
N SER A 56 -9.28 -1.07 -3.35
CA SER A 56 -9.85 -1.06 -1.99
C SER A 56 -9.95 -2.48 -1.42
N GLU A 57 -10.49 -3.43 -2.19
CA GLU A 57 -10.59 -4.85 -1.81
C GLU A 57 -9.20 -5.46 -1.59
N TYR A 58 -8.36 -5.33 -2.62
CA TYR A 58 -6.94 -4.97 -2.54
C TYR A 58 -6.28 -4.89 -1.16
N VAL A 59 -6.23 -3.63 -0.76
CA VAL A 59 -5.63 -3.06 0.45
C VAL A 59 -6.31 -3.60 1.69
N TYR A 60 -7.64 -3.74 1.70
CA TYR A 60 -8.34 -4.31 2.85
C TYR A 60 -7.80 -5.70 3.19
N ALA A 61 -7.75 -6.62 2.22
CA ALA A 61 -7.27 -7.98 2.45
C ALA A 61 -5.80 -8.01 2.91
N LEU A 62 -4.95 -7.15 2.33
CA LEU A 62 -3.54 -7.03 2.69
C LEU A 62 -3.35 -6.50 4.11
N VAL A 63 -4.02 -5.40 4.47
CA VAL A 63 -3.93 -4.82 5.83
C VAL A 63 -4.42 -5.81 6.87
N GLN A 64 -5.51 -6.54 6.59
CA GLN A 64 -5.97 -7.59 7.51
C GLN A 64 -4.93 -8.71 7.66
N GLY A 65 -4.29 -9.17 6.60
CA GLY A 65 -3.27 -10.22 6.69
C GLY A 65 -1.97 -9.77 7.38
N LEU A 66 -1.62 -8.48 7.28
CA LEU A 66 -0.49 -7.94 8.03
C LEU A 66 -0.81 -7.75 9.52
N GLN A 67 -1.97 -7.17 9.83
CA GLN A 67 -2.24 -6.66 11.17
C GLN A 67 -2.92 -7.66 12.10
N ARG A 68 -3.73 -8.60 11.59
CA ARG A 68 -4.43 -9.57 12.44
C ARG A 68 -3.45 -10.54 13.10
N GLY A 69 -3.42 -10.52 14.43
CA GLY A 69 -2.73 -11.50 15.27
C GLY A 69 -3.64 -12.66 15.66
N GLU A 70 -3.12 -13.55 16.51
CA GLU A 70 -3.91 -14.59 17.17
C GLU A 70 -4.85 -14.01 18.23
N ASP A 71 -4.43 -12.91 18.87
CA ASP A 71 -5.20 -12.13 19.83
C ASP A 71 -5.63 -10.81 19.18
N GLU A 72 -6.94 -10.54 19.14
CA GLU A 72 -7.51 -9.34 18.53
C GLU A 72 -7.10 -8.04 19.25
N HIS A 73 -6.65 -8.13 20.51
CA HIS A 73 -6.16 -6.98 21.25
C HIS A 73 -4.80 -6.47 20.74
N TYR A 74 -4.01 -7.33 20.09
CA TYR A 74 -2.65 -7.02 19.68
C TYR A 74 -2.49 -7.06 18.16
N LEU A 75 -1.89 -6.01 17.61
CA LEU A 75 -1.44 -6.03 16.22
C LEU A 75 -0.28 -7.01 16.08
N LYS A 76 -0.32 -7.83 15.03
CA LYS A 76 0.80 -8.70 14.67
C LYS A 76 1.99 -7.85 14.21
N ILE A 77 1.77 -7.04 13.18
CA ILE A 77 2.63 -5.94 12.72
C ILE A 77 1.74 -4.76 12.28
N THR A 78 2.31 -3.57 12.08
CA THR A 78 1.55 -2.41 11.58
C THR A 78 1.76 -2.24 10.08
N ALA A 79 0.67 -1.91 9.38
CA ALA A 79 0.68 -1.54 7.97
C ALA A 79 0.56 -0.01 7.82
N ASP A 80 1.14 0.54 6.76
CA ASP A 80 1.15 1.97 6.49
C ASP A 80 0.76 2.20 5.02
N CYS A 81 -0.51 2.56 4.82
CA CYS A 81 -1.06 2.86 3.50
C CYS A 81 -0.37 4.09 2.90
N LYS A 82 0.18 3.95 1.69
CA LYS A 82 0.93 5.02 1.03
C LYS A 82 0.65 5.08 -0.48
N ALA A 83 0.93 6.17 -1.17
CA ALA A 83 1.19 7.50 -0.63
C ALA A 83 -0.12 8.30 -0.64
N TYR A 84 -0.60 8.69 0.54
CA TYR A 84 -1.77 9.55 0.63
C TYR A 84 -1.34 11.00 0.37
N ASN A 85 -1.82 11.67 -0.68
CA ASN A 85 -2.70 11.22 -1.76
C ASN A 85 -2.14 11.65 -3.13
N ALA A 86 -2.88 11.38 -4.21
CA ALA A 86 -2.63 11.98 -5.53
C ALA A 86 -1.23 11.73 -6.14
N TYR A 87 -0.56 10.67 -5.71
CA TYR A 87 0.78 10.33 -6.13
C TYR A 87 0.77 9.17 -7.14
N ASP A 88 0.92 9.51 -8.42
CA ASP A 88 0.95 8.57 -9.53
C ASP A 88 1.91 9.00 -10.66
N LEU A 89 2.96 9.76 -10.30
CA LEU A 89 3.98 10.26 -11.23
C LEU A 89 5.35 10.23 -10.54
N GLU A 90 6.37 9.72 -11.24
CA GLU A 90 7.76 9.74 -10.74
C GLU A 90 8.51 10.96 -11.26
N ASN A 91 8.65 11.03 -12.58
CA ASN A 91 9.31 12.09 -13.32
C ASN A 91 8.81 12.03 -14.76
N TRP A 92 8.09 13.06 -15.20
CA TRP A 92 7.52 13.12 -16.55
C TRP A 92 7.57 14.56 -17.07
N ILE A 93 8.05 14.71 -18.31
CA ILE A 93 8.22 16.00 -19.02
C ILE A 93 8.83 17.08 -18.11
N GLY A 94 9.97 16.76 -17.50
CA GLY A 94 10.74 17.71 -16.70
C GLY A 94 10.13 18.07 -15.34
N THR A 95 9.04 17.41 -14.93
CA THR A 95 8.45 17.57 -13.59
C THR A 95 8.69 16.31 -12.78
N ASP A 96 9.36 16.44 -11.64
CA ASP A 96 9.60 15.34 -10.70
C ASP A 96 8.57 15.33 -9.56
N ARG A 97 8.41 14.17 -8.94
CA ARG A 97 7.47 13.94 -7.84
C ARG A 97 7.67 14.82 -6.60
N PHE A 98 8.87 15.35 -6.37
CA PHE A 98 9.14 16.18 -5.19
C PHE A 98 8.62 17.61 -5.39
N HIS A 99 8.36 18.00 -6.63
CA HIS A 99 7.92 19.35 -7.01
C HIS A 99 6.56 19.37 -7.73
N PHE A 100 5.92 18.21 -7.92
CA PHE A 100 4.65 18.13 -8.61
C PHE A 100 3.51 18.72 -7.78
N ASP A 101 2.78 19.67 -8.35
CA ASP A 101 1.60 20.31 -7.76
C ASP A 101 0.35 19.81 -8.48
N ALA A 102 -0.21 18.70 -7.99
CA ALA A 102 -1.38 18.06 -8.57
C ALA A 102 -2.61 18.98 -8.47
N LYS A 103 -3.25 19.26 -9.61
CA LYS A 103 -4.53 19.98 -9.68
C LYS A 103 -5.66 18.98 -9.83
N ILE A 104 -6.41 18.75 -8.75
CA ILE A 104 -7.46 17.74 -8.67
C ILE A 104 -8.75 18.42 -8.22
N SER A 105 -9.87 18.07 -8.86
CA SER A 105 -11.18 18.58 -8.48
C SER A 105 -11.68 17.91 -7.19
N ASP A 106 -12.57 18.56 -6.44
CA ASP A 106 -13.19 17.94 -5.27
C ASP A 106 -13.95 16.66 -5.64
N GLN A 107 -14.52 16.61 -6.86
CA GLN A 107 -15.22 15.43 -7.37
C GLN A 107 -14.26 14.25 -7.55
N ASP A 108 -13.15 14.43 -8.28
CA ASP A 108 -12.16 13.38 -8.52
C ASP A 108 -11.46 12.93 -7.22
N LEU A 109 -11.40 13.81 -6.22
CA LEU A 109 -10.78 13.49 -4.93
C LEU A 109 -11.64 12.55 -4.06
N VAL A 110 -12.96 12.54 -4.26
CA VAL A 110 -13.91 11.79 -3.39
C VAL A 110 -14.63 10.63 -4.07
N GLU A 111 -14.63 10.58 -5.41
CA GLU A 111 -15.21 9.48 -6.21
C GLU A 111 -14.39 8.17 -6.10
#